data_AF-A0A6N9ESL2-F1
#
_entry.id   AF-A0A6N9ESL2-F1
#
_cell.length_a   1.000
_cell.length_b   1.000
_cell.length_c   1.000
_cell.angle_alpha   90.00
_cell.angle_beta   90.00
_cell.angle_gamma   90.00
#
_symmetry.space_group_name_H-M   'P 1'
#
loop_
_entity.id
_entity.type
_entity.pdbx_description
1 polymer ?
#
loop_
_entity_poly.entity_id
_entity_poly.type
_entity_poly.pdbx_seq_one_letter_code
_entity_poly.pdbx_strand_id
1 'polypeptide(L)'
;DDTDASLVIDAEGMIYAGVEYQRGTARSHEVGQIIKLDPSRPDDPLVWGVDVRGVLDGSGVWATPGLHRDLLIVPTHTGHVYGVDTATGEIRWTKKLPGPTWPSPVIVDDVWIQGDCGGGLYAFDVSDTTVEPPELWSISLGACIESTPAVWDGLIVVGTKGGYIHALR
;
A
#
# COMPACT_ATOMS: atom_id res chain seq x y z
N ASP A 1 16.20 7.62 -6.09
CA ASP A 1 15.64 6.70 -7.09
C ASP A 1 15.38 5.44 -6.29
N ASP A 2 14.38 5.57 -5.41
CA ASP A 2 14.17 4.67 -4.28
C ASP A 2 12.69 4.26 -4.35
N THR A 3 12.30 3.72 -5.50
CA THR A 3 11.01 3.04 -5.60
C THR A 3 11.20 1.66 -4.98
N ASP A 4 10.86 1.53 -3.69
CA ASP A 4 10.82 0.24 -2.98
C ASP A 4 9.58 -0.59 -3.35
N ALA A 5 8.68 -0.02 -4.16
CA ALA A 5 7.47 -0.67 -4.63
C ALA A 5 7.79 -1.72 -5.71
N SER A 6 7.27 -2.92 -5.51
CA SER A 6 7.28 -4.00 -6.49
C SER A 6 5.93 -4.12 -7.23
N LEU A 7 5.87 -4.99 -8.22
CA LEU A 7 4.65 -5.29 -8.98
C LEU A 7 3.77 -6.28 -8.21
N VAL A 8 2.46 -6.09 -8.28
CA VAL A 8 1.47 -7.02 -7.76
C VAL A 8 0.70 -7.62 -8.93
N ILE A 9 0.36 -8.91 -8.87
CA ILE A 9 -0.33 -9.60 -9.96
C ILE A 9 -1.60 -10.25 -9.40
N ASP A 10 -2.75 -10.06 -10.05
CA ASP A 10 -3.99 -10.76 -9.71
C ASP A 10 -4.09 -12.16 -10.35
N ALA A 11 -5.17 -12.88 -10.06
CA ALA A 11 -5.40 -14.22 -10.59
C ALA A 11 -5.64 -14.23 -12.10
N GLU A 12 -6.08 -13.11 -12.67
CA GLU A 12 -6.30 -12.88 -14.08
C GLU A 12 -5.02 -12.51 -14.84
N GLY A 13 -3.91 -12.28 -14.12
CA GLY A 13 -2.61 -11.93 -14.69
C GLY A 13 -2.43 -10.42 -14.94
N MET A 14 -3.31 -9.59 -14.39
CA MET A 14 -3.20 -8.13 -14.45
C MET A 14 -2.16 -7.65 -13.45
N ILE A 15 -1.44 -6.60 -13.83
CA ILE A 15 -0.34 -6.05 -13.04
C ILE A 15 -0.78 -4.75 -12.38
N TYR A 16 -0.48 -4.59 -11.09
CA TYR A 16 -0.68 -3.35 -10.36
C TYR A 16 0.66 -2.78 -9.91
N ALA A 17 0.80 -1.47 -9.97
CA ALA A 17 1.99 -0.79 -9.51
C ALA A 17 1.66 0.53 -8.81
N GLY A 18 2.39 0.79 -7.73
CA GLY A 18 2.57 2.12 -7.18
C GLY A 18 3.69 2.83 -7.91
N VAL A 19 3.52 4.12 -8.21
CA VAL A 19 4.55 4.93 -8.88
C VAL A 19 5.07 5.99 -7.92
N GLU A 20 6.38 5.98 -7.70
CA GLU A 20 7.07 7.07 -7.01
C GLU A 20 7.12 8.31 -7.90
N TYR A 21 6.87 9.47 -7.32
CA TYR A 21 6.91 10.75 -8.01
C TYR A 21 8.18 11.55 -7.72
N GLN A 22 9.37 11.04 -8.08
CA GLN A 22 10.62 11.82 -7.93
C GLN A 22 10.96 12.70 -9.14
N ARG A 23 10.53 12.34 -10.36
CA ARG A 23 10.96 13.02 -11.60
C ARG A 23 9.86 13.75 -12.36
N GLY A 24 8.58 13.55 -12.02
CA GLY A 24 7.45 14.24 -12.65
C GLY A 24 7.47 14.22 -14.17
N THR A 25 7.68 13.05 -14.78
CA THR A 25 7.71 12.92 -16.24
C THR A 25 6.32 13.13 -16.83
N ALA A 26 6.21 13.65 -18.05
CA ALA A 26 4.92 13.79 -18.75
C ALA A 26 4.08 12.50 -18.70
N ARG A 27 4.73 11.33 -18.85
CA ARG A 27 4.07 10.04 -18.74
C ARG A 27 3.51 9.76 -17.34
N SER A 28 4.24 10.08 -16.27
CA SER A 28 3.72 9.96 -14.89
C SER A 28 2.54 10.92 -14.63
N HIS A 29 2.44 12.03 -15.38
CA HIS A 29 1.27 12.89 -15.32
C HIS A 29 0.04 12.31 -16.02
N GLU A 30 0.24 11.47 -17.04
CA GLU A 30 -0.84 10.84 -17.80
C GLU A 30 -1.41 9.59 -17.11
N VAL A 31 -0.56 8.78 -16.47
CA VAL A 31 -0.97 7.46 -15.97
C VAL A 31 -1.38 7.45 -14.50
N GLY A 32 -1.05 8.47 -13.72
CA GLY A 32 -1.30 8.48 -12.27
C GLY A 32 -0.22 7.75 -11.46
N GLN A 33 -0.51 7.50 -10.18
CA GLN A 33 0.42 6.89 -9.22
C GLN A 33 0.00 5.49 -8.79
N ILE A 34 -1.23 5.10 -9.09
CA ILE A 34 -1.75 3.76 -8.87
C ILE A 34 -2.27 3.31 -10.22
N ILE A 35 -1.65 2.28 -10.79
CA ILE A 35 -1.97 1.84 -12.15
C ILE A 35 -2.30 0.36 -12.18
N LYS A 36 -3.22 0.01 -13.09
CA LYS A 36 -3.46 -1.36 -13.52
C LYS A 36 -3.06 -1.51 -14.98
N LEU A 37 -2.31 -2.57 -15.27
CA LEU A 37 -1.80 -2.91 -16.57
C LEU A 37 -2.27 -4.30 -17.00
N ASP A 38 -2.52 -4.45 -18.29
CA ASP A 38 -2.83 -5.69 -18.97
C ASP A 38 -1.61 -6.10 -19.80
N PRO A 39 -0.81 -7.08 -19.36
CA PRO A 39 0.37 -7.50 -20.10
C PRO A 39 0.04 -8.16 -21.45
N SER A 40 -1.23 -8.50 -21.72
CA SER A 40 -1.65 -9.05 -23.02
C SER A 40 -1.85 -7.97 -24.09
N ARG A 41 -1.85 -6.67 -23.72
CA ARG A 41 -1.96 -5.52 -24.63
C ARG A 41 -0.64 -4.74 -24.70
N PRO A 42 0.42 -5.27 -25.33
CA PRO A 42 1.77 -4.70 -25.24
C PRO A 42 1.90 -3.28 -25.80
N ASP A 43 1.04 -2.88 -26.74
CA ASP A 43 1.07 -1.54 -27.34
C ASP A 43 0.30 -0.49 -26.49
N ASP A 44 -0.67 -0.93 -25.70
CA ASP A 44 -1.45 -0.09 -24.78
C ASP A 44 -1.89 -0.90 -23.56
N PRO A 45 -0.96 -1.15 -22.61
CA PRO A 45 -1.25 -2.03 -21.48
C PRO A 45 -2.11 -1.35 -20.42
N LEU A 46 -2.26 -0.01 -20.44
CA LEU A 46 -2.99 0.70 -19.39
C LEU A 46 -4.46 0.28 -19.37
N VAL A 47 -4.94 -0.19 -18.22
CA VAL A 47 -6.36 -0.48 -17.98
C VAL A 47 -7.00 0.74 -17.34
N TRP A 48 -6.42 1.18 -16.22
CA TRP A 48 -6.80 2.39 -15.52
C TRP A 48 -5.61 2.96 -14.75
N GLY A 49 -5.73 4.24 -14.40
CA GLY A 49 -4.75 4.98 -13.61
C GLY A 49 -5.44 5.93 -12.66
N VAL A 50 -4.95 6.00 -11.41
CA VAL A 50 -5.47 6.89 -10.37
C VAL A 50 -4.43 7.95 -10.05
N ASP A 51 -4.84 9.21 -10.16
CA ASP A 51 -4.03 10.36 -9.78
C ASP A 51 -4.34 10.79 -8.34
N VAL A 52 -3.35 10.64 -7.47
CA VAL A 52 -3.44 11.04 -6.06
C VAL A 52 -2.44 12.15 -5.70
N ARG A 53 -1.76 12.77 -6.66
CA ARG A 53 -0.67 13.75 -6.39
C ARG A 53 -1.07 14.91 -5.50
N GLY A 54 -2.30 15.41 -5.68
CA GLY A 54 -2.81 16.54 -4.89
C GLY A 54 -2.84 16.26 -3.38
N VAL A 55 -2.86 14.99 -3.00
CA VAL A 55 -2.89 14.53 -1.59
C VAL A 55 -1.55 13.94 -1.14
N LEU A 56 -0.60 13.77 -2.07
CA LEU A 56 0.75 13.28 -1.78
C LEU A 56 1.76 14.41 -1.56
N ASP A 57 1.35 15.67 -1.62
CA ASP A 57 2.24 16.85 -1.55
C ASP A 57 3.43 16.75 -2.53
N GLY A 58 3.19 16.20 -3.72
CA GLY A 58 4.23 15.97 -4.74
C GLY A 58 5.11 14.73 -4.50
N SER A 59 4.82 13.92 -3.47
CA SER A 59 5.44 12.62 -3.25
C SER A 59 4.74 11.50 -4.04
N GLY A 60 5.08 10.23 -3.77
CA GLY A 60 4.57 9.07 -4.48
C GLY A 60 4.11 7.93 -3.59
N VAL A 61 3.77 6.82 -4.25
CA VAL A 61 3.52 5.52 -3.63
C VAL A 61 4.84 4.76 -3.59
N TRP A 62 5.40 4.55 -2.39
CA TRP A 62 6.72 3.92 -2.22
C TRP A 62 6.61 2.44 -1.82
N ALA A 63 5.47 2.04 -1.27
CA ALA A 63 5.23 0.67 -0.87
C ALA A 63 4.73 -0.18 -2.06
N THR A 64 4.95 -1.49 -1.98
CA THR A 64 4.24 -2.43 -2.85
C THR A 64 2.76 -2.40 -2.44
N PRO A 65 1.80 -2.22 -3.37
CA PRO A 65 0.38 -2.32 -3.04
C PRO A 65 -0.01 -3.68 -2.44
N GLY A 66 -1.06 -3.73 -1.63
CA GLY A 66 -1.64 -4.98 -1.14
C GLY A 66 -2.85 -5.37 -1.97
N LEU A 67 -2.90 -6.58 -2.49
CA LEU A 67 -4.09 -7.11 -3.15
C LEU A 67 -4.89 -7.98 -2.18
N HIS A 68 -6.18 -7.67 -2.02
CA HIS A 68 -7.12 -8.48 -1.26
C HIS A 68 -8.46 -8.52 -2.00
N ARG A 69 -8.77 -9.66 -2.62
CA ARG A 69 -10.00 -9.84 -3.43
C ARG A 69 -10.12 -8.77 -4.52
N ASP A 70 -11.14 -7.94 -4.45
CA ASP A 70 -11.47 -6.85 -5.36
C ASP A 70 -10.90 -5.48 -4.92
N LEU A 71 -9.99 -5.49 -3.93
CA LEU A 71 -9.43 -4.30 -3.31
C LEU A 71 -7.90 -4.26 -3.44
N LEU A 72 -7.40 -3.12 -3.89
CA LEU A 72 -6.00 -2.75 -3.80
C LEU A 72 -5.81 -1.76 -2.64
N ILE A 73 -4.98 -2.11 -1.67
CA ILE A 73 -4.61 -1.27 -0.53
C ILE A 73 -3.29 -0.57 -0.85
N VAL A 74 -3.30 0.76 -0.89
CA VAL A 74 -2.16 1.55 -1.37
C VAL A 74 -1.73 2.57 -0.31
N PRO A 75 -0.71 2.27 0.50
CA PRO A 75 -0.17 3.22 1.47
C PRO A 75 0.79 4.20 0.79
N THR A 76 0.91 5.40 1.37
CA THR A 76 1.58 6.53 0.74
C THR A 76 2.57 7.23 1.67
N HIS A 77 3.47 8.04 1.10
CA HIS A 77 4.41 8.80 1.91
C HIS A 77 3.72 9.77 2.89
N THR A 78 2.55 10.32 2.55
CA THR A 78 1.84 11.24 3.44
C THR A 78 1.03 10.52 4.52
N GLY A 79 1.01 9.18 4.55
CA GLY A 79 0.23 8.40 5.51
C GLY A 79 -1.25 8.24 5.14
N HIS A 80 -1.69 8.76 3.99
CA HIS A 80 -2.96 8.33 3.42
C HIS A 80 -2.80 6.90 2.90
N VAL A 81 -3.81 6.07 3.15
CA VAL A 81 -3.92 4.74 2.56
C VAL A 81 -5.22 4.67 1.78
N TYR A 82 -5.13 4.29 0.51
CA TYR A 82 -6.28 4.19 -0.38
C TYR A 82 -6.73 2.74 -0.53
N GLY A 83 -8.03 2.52 -0.43
CA GLY A 83 -8.67 1.30 -0.91
C GLY A 83 -9.23 1.53 -2.29
N VAL A 84 -8.66 0.87 -3.29
CA VAL A 84 -8.97 1.07 -4.71
C VAL A 84 -9.65 -0.18 -5.27
N ASP A 85 -10.78 0.00 -5.94
CA ASP A 85 -11.46 -1.06 -6.68
C ASP A 85 -10.56 -1.59 -7.80
N THR A 86 -10.31 -2.89 -7.81
CA THR A 86 -9.36 -3.49 -8.76
C THR A 86 -9.88 -3.55 -10.20
N ALA A 87 -11.19 -3.44 -10.40
CA ALA A 87 -11.82 -3.46 -11.71
C ALA A 87 -11.90 -2.05 -12.32
N THR A 88 -12.26 -1.05 -11.53
CA THR A 88 -12.55 0.31 -12.03
C THR A 88 -11.46 1.32 -11.74
N GLY A 89 -10.61 1.10 -10.73
CA GLY A 89 -9.66 2.10 -10.23
C GLY A 89 -10.33 3.15 -9.33
N GLU A 90 -11.61 3.00 -8.98
CA GLU A 90 -12.30 3.94 -8.08
C GLU A 90 -11.79 3.80 -6.65
N ILE A 91 -11.56 4.92 -5.98
CA ILE A 91 -11.23 4.95 -4.55
C ILE A 91 -12.51 4.67 -3.76
N ARG A 92 -12.60 3.48 -3.15
CA ARG A 92 -13.73 3.08 -2.29
C ARG A 92 -13.66 3.79 -0.94
N TRP A 93 -12.45 3.89 -0.39
CA TRP A 93 -12.21 4.53 0.90
C TRP A 93 -10.80 5.11 0.99
N THR A 94 -10.60 6.03 1.94
CA THR A 94 -9.29 6.57 2.29
C THR A 94 -9.15 6.56 3.80
N LYS A 95 -8.09 5.93 4.31
CA LYS A 95 -7.73 5.94 5.73
C LYS A 95 -6.52 6.84 5.96
N LYS A 96 -6.50 7.59 7.06
CA LYS A 96 -5.35 8.40 7.47
C LYS A 96 -4.61 7.76 8.64
N LEU A 97 -3.34 7.43 8.43
CA LEU A 97 -2.38 7.05 9.47
C LEU A 97 -1.40 8.21 9.72
N PRO A 98 -0.62 8.20 10.83
CA PRO A 98 0.37 9.23 11.10
C PRO A 98 1.38 9.37 9.97
N GLY A 99 1.90 8.24 9.49
CA GLY A 99 2.80 8.15 8.35
C GLY A 99 4.21 8.69 8.63
N PRO A 100 5.12 8.65 7.64
CA PRO A 100 4.99 7.95 6.36
C PRO A 100 4.66 6.45 6.47
N THR A 101 3.79 5.95 5.60
CA THR A 101 3.45 4.51 5.55
C THR A 101 4.23 3.84 4.42
N TRP A 102 5.53 3.66 4.64
CA TRP A 102 6.45 3.02 3.70
C TRP A 102 6.41 1.48 3.70
N PRO A 103 6.15 0.79 4.81
CA PRO A 103 5.96 -0.67 4.79
C PRO A 103 4.84 -1.09 3.85
N SER A 104 5.05 -2.18 3.12
CA SER A 104 3.97 -2.77 2.31
C SER A 104 2.90 -3.37 3.23
N PRO A 105 1.61 -3.29 2.84
CA PRO A 105 0.52 -3.86 3.61
C PRO A 105 0.61 -5.39 3.56
N VAL A 106 0.39 -6.05 4.70
CA VAL A 106 0.32 -7.51 4.78
C VAL A 106 -1.11 -7.88 5.09
N ILE A 107 -1.72 -8.74 4.27
CA ILE A 107 -3.09 -9.18 4.46
C ILE A 107 -3.11 -10.69 4.70
N VAL A 108 -3.69 -11.10 5.82
CA VAL A 108 -3.85 -12.50 6.23
C VAL A 108 -5.20 -12.64 6.92
N ASP A 109 -6.00 -13.63 6.53
CA ASP A 109 -7.31 -13.93 7.14
C ASP A 109 -8.21 -12.69 7.33
N ASP A 110 -8.34 -11.87 6.28
CA ASP A 110 -9.09 -10.60 6.27
C ASP A 110 -8.57 -9.53 7.26
N VAL A 111 -7.34 -9.68 7.74
CA VAL A 111 -6.66 -8.68 8.58
C VAL A 111 -5.54 -8.03 7.78
N TRP A 112 -5.64 -6.71 7.62
CA TRP A 112 -4.58 -5.89 7.05
C TRP A 112 -3.68 -5.34 8.16
N ILE A 113 -2.40 -5.69 8.11
CA ILE A 113 -1.35 -5.20 9.00
C ILE A 113 -0.53 -4.12 8.29
N GLN A 114 -0.38 -2.98 8.95
CA GLN A 114 0.34 -1.82 8.42
C GLN A 114 1.30 -1.26 9.46
N GLY A 115 2.54 -0.97 9.04
CA GLY A 115 3.48 -0.17 9.81
C GLY A 115 3.56 1.27 9.30
N ASP A 116 4.01 2.18 10.16
CA ASP A 116 4.36 3.55 9.77
C ASP A 116 5.68 4.03 10.41
N CYS A 117 6.22 5.11 9.86
CA CYS A 117 7.50 5.67 10.32
C CYS A 117 7.40 6.49 11.62
N GLY A 118 6.19 6.76 12.12
CA GLY A 118 5.95 7.14 13.52
C GLY A 118 6.19 5.99 14.52
N GLY A 119 6.37 4.77 14.02
CA GLY A 119 6.62 3.56 14.82
C GLY A 119 5.36 2.87 15.31
N GLY A 120 4.20 3.17 14.72
CA GLY A 120 2.97 2.44 14.94
C GLY A 120 2.88 1.21 14.04
N LEU A 121 2.48 0.09 14.64
CA LEU A 121 2.02 -1.10 13.93
C LEU A 121 0.53 -1.26 14.21
N TYR A 122 -0.25 -1.41 13.17
CA TYR A 122 -1.71 -1.43 13.21
C TYR A 122 -2.24 -2.69 12.55
N ALA A 123 -3.41 -3.14 12.99
CA ALA A 123 -4.21 -4.12 12.27
C ALA A 123 -5.63 -3.58 12.04
N PHE A 124 -6.16 -3.86 10.85
CA PHE A 124 -7.48 -3.44 10.42
C PHE A 124 -8.26 -4.63 9.87
N ASP A 125 -9.57 -4.62 10.08
CA ASP A 125 -10.49 -5.58 9.48
C ASP A 125 -10.81 -5.15 8.04
N VAL A 126 -10.43 -5.98 7.07
CA VAL A 126 -10.70 -5.77 5.64
C VAL A 126 -11.69 -6.80 5.07
N SER A 127 -12.47 -7.45 5.95
CA SER A 127 -13.51 -8.41 5.54
C SER A 127 -14.60 -7.76 4.68
N ASP A 128 -14.93 -6.49 4.92
CA ASP A 128 -15.75 -5.65 4.06
C ASP A 128 -14.86 -4.68 3.27
N THR A 129 -14.68 -4.97 1.97
CA THR A 129 -13.82 -4.18 1.08
C THR A 129 -14.46 -2.87 0.59
N THR A 130 -15.68 -2.55 1.04
CA THR A 130 -16.45 -1.39 0.56
C THR A 130 -16.42 -0.19 1.51
N VAL A 131 -15.96 -0.39 2.74
CA VAL A 131 -15.92 0.64 3.79
C VAL A 131 -14.49 0.89 4.27
N GLU A 132 -14.27 2.03 4.93
CA GLU A 132 -12.98 2.29 5.58
C GLU A 132 -12.73 1.21 6.66
N PRO A 133 -11.61 0.46 6.60
CA PRO A 133 -11.34 -0.66 7.50
C PRO A 133 -11.34 -0.24 8.98
N PRO A 134 -12.14 -0.83 9.88
CA PRO A 134 -12.06 -0.52 11.30
C PRO A 134 -10.76 -1.06 11.90
N GLU A 135 -10.18 -0.32 12.85
CA GLU A 135 -8.99 -0.75 13.60
C GLU A 135 -9.35 -1.90 14.54
N LEU A 136 -8.58 -2.99 14.47
CA LEU A 136 -8.63 -4.11 15.39
C LEU A 136 -7.73 -3.88 16.59
N TRP A 137 -6.51 -3.42 16.35
CA TRP A 137 -5.54 -3.05 17.38
C TRP A 137 -4.42 -2.16 16.81
N SER A 138 -3.68 -1.52 17.72
CA SER A 138 -2.44 -0.81 17.41
C SER A 138 -1.44 -0.91 18.55
N ILE A 139 -0.14 -0.87 18.21
CA ILE A 139 0.97 -0.85 19.16
C ILE A 139 2.07 0.10 18.68
N SER A 140 2.69 0.83 19.61
CA SER A 140 3.87 1.64 19.34
C SER A 140 5.14 0.84 19.64
N LEU A 141 6.02 0.71 18.64
CA LEU A 141 7.33 0.06 18.74
C LEU A 141 8.46 1.08 19.00
N GLY A 142 8.12 2.36 19.12
CA GLY A 142 9.03 3.44 19.57
C GLY A 142 10.06 3.93 18.55
N ALA A 143 10.07 3.37 17.34
CA ALA A 143 10.93 3.81 16.25
C ALA A 143 10.30 3.52 14.88
N CYS A 144 10.69 4.31 13.87
CA CYS A 144 10.21 4.20 12.50
C CYS A 144 10.24 2.76 11.97
N ILE A 145 9.11 2.28 11.47
CA ILE A 145 8.97 1.00 10.79
C ILE A 145 9.06 1.27 9.29
N GLU A 146 10.13 0.77 8.65
CA GLU A 146 10.27 0.77 7.19
C GLU A 146 10.19 -0.63 6.60
N SER A 147 10.42 -1.65 7.44
CA SER A 147 10.33 -3.03 7.01
C SER A 147 8.88 -3.46 6.85
N THR A 148 8.61 -4.24 5.80
CA THR A 148 7.33 -4.92 5.64
C THR A 148 7.24 -6.04 6.68
N PRO A 149 6.17 -6.12 7.50
CA PRO A 149 6.00 -7.18 8.47
C PRO A 149 6.02 -8.58 7.82
N ALA A 150 6.54 -9.57 8.52
CA ALA A 150 6.41 -10.98 8.14
C ALA A 150 5.44 -11.66 9.11
N VAL A 151 4.49 -12.43 8.58
CA VAL A 151 3.47 -13.12 9.38
C VAL A 151 3.54 -14.62 9.13
N TRP A 152 3.60 -15.40 10.21
CA TRP A 152 3.58 -16.86 10.14
C TRP A 152 3.02 -17.45 11.43
N ASP A 153 1.99 -18.31 11.33
CA ASP A 153 1.39 -19.03 12.46
C ASP A 153 1.03 -18.12 13.67
N GLY A 154 0.41 -16.97 13.35
CA GLY A 154 0.02 -15.95 14.33
C GLY A 154 1.17 -15.12 14.91
N LEU A 155 2.41 -15.32 14.47
CA LEU A 155 3.55 -14.48 14.83
C LEU A 155 3.75 -13.37 13.81
N ILE A 156 3.85 -12.13 14.27
CA ILE A 156 4.23 -10.97 13.45
C ILE A 156 5.66 -10.59 13.80
N VAL A 157 6.55 -10.57 12.81
CA VAL A 157 7.95 -10.13 12.94
C VAL A 157 8.17 -8.87 12.14
N VAL A 158 8.73 -7.83 12.76
CA VAL A 158 8.95 -6.52 12.12
C VAL A 158 10.22 -5.85 12.65
N GLY A 159 11.02 -5.30 11.74
CA GLY A 159 12.21 -4.51 12.06
C GLY A 159 11.93 -3.01 12.13
N THR A 160 12.60 -2.32 13.05
CA THR A 160 12.52 -0.85 13.20
C THR A 160 13.87 -0.19 13.00
N LYS A 161 13.88 1.09 12.62
CA LYS A 161 15.08 1.93 12.59
C LYS A 161 15.73 2.15 13.97
N GLY A 162 15.09 1.71 15.05
CA GLY A 162 15.68 1.67 16.39
C GLY A 162 16.78 0.60 16.54
N GLY A 163 17.00 -0.24 15.53
CA GLY A 163 17.98 -1.33 15.56
C GLY A 163 17.44 -2.62 16.16
N TYR A 164 16.11 -2.73 16.29
CA TYR A 164 15.43 -3.88 16.90
C TYR A 164 14.60 -4.64 15.87
N ILE A 165 14.50 -5.95 16.07
CA ILE A 165 13.48 -6.81 15.47
C ILE A 165 12.50 -7.18 16.58
N HIS A 166 11.23 -6.88 16.35
CA HIS A 166 10.13 -7.17 17.26
C HIS A 166 9.41 -8.42 16.80
N ALA A 167 8.93 -9.22 17.75
CA ALA A 167 8.07 -10.37 17.51
C ALA A 167 6.83 -10.25 18.40
N LEU A 168 5.65 -10.30 17.80
CA LEU A 168 4.35 -10.06 18.44
C LEU A 168 3.43 -11.26 18.21
N ARG A 169 2.62 -11.62 19.22
CA ARG A 169 1.66 -12.72 19.20
C ARG A 169 0.39 -12.34 19.94
#